data_AF-A0A8T1PQD7-F1
#
_entry.id   AF-A0A8T1PQD7-F1
#
_cell.length_a   1.000
_cell.length_b   1.000
_cell.length_c   1.000
_cell.angle_alpha   90.00
_cell.angle_beta   90.00
_cell.angle_gamma   90.00
#
_symmetry.space_group_name_H-M   'P 1'
#
loop_
_entity.id
_entity.type
_entity.pdbx_description
1 polymer ?
#
loop_
_entity_poly.entity_id
_entity_poly.type
_entity_poly.pdbx_seq_one_letter_code
_entity_poly.pdbx_strand_id
1 'polypeptide(L)'
;MNLECSDPSLWKEALSSYSTRIQSLNKPNLISLDDFYCNQLPPILHQRNPNPYITTTELSTLMQWKLTRGKWRPRLLDFVSSLDEALVKSTSQKAFQSLPDVSKAVSELTVLKGVGPATASAILAAYAPDLAPFMSDEELSSEGDTFTPSDVERALWSVAVGAKINPCKTSKRKRKS
;
A
#
# COMPACT_ATOMS: atom_id res chain seq x y z
N MET A 1 5.34 24.32 10.62
CA MET A 1 6.59 23.61 10.95
C MET A 1 7.04 22.87 9.69
N ASN A 2 8.31 22.96 9.31
CA ASN A 2 8.84 22.30 8.11
C ASN A 2 8.82 20.78 8.34
N LEU A 3 8.02 20.06 7.56
CA LEU A 3 8.14 18.61 7.38
C LEU A 3 9.39 18.35 6.53
N GLU A 4 10.58 18.50 7.12
CA GLU A 4 11.82 17.96 6.55
C GLU A 4 11.82 16.44 6.77
N CYS A 5 10.98 15.81 5.97
CA CYS A 5 10.75 14.39 5.82
C CYS A 5 11.97 13.73 5.15
N SER A 6 13.11 13.64 5.84
CA SER A 6 14.34 13.06 5.27
C SER A 6 15.24 12.35 6.27
N ASP A 7 14.86 12.23 7.55
CA ASP A 7 15.66 11.50 8.53
C ASP A 7 15.27 10.01 8.60
N PRO A 8 16.11 9.07 8.12
CA PRO A 8 15.91 7.61 8.21
C PRO A 8 15.58 7.11 9.62
N SER A 9 16.03 7.83 10.64
CA SER A 9 15.85 7.50 12.07
C SER A 9 14.39 7.56 12.49
N LEU A 10 13.69 8.64 12.11
CA LEU A 10 12.29 8.88 12.44
C LEU A 10 11.39 7.81 11.80
N TRP A 11 11.76 7.35 10.61
CA TRP A 11 11.05 6.27 9.92
C TRP A 11 11.25 4.93 10.61
N LYS A 12 12.48 4.57 11.00
CA LYS A 12 12.74 3.32 11.74
C LYS A 12 12.01 3.29 13.08
N GLU A 13 11.96 4.43 13.76
CA GLU A 13 11.22 4.57 15.01
C GLU A 13 9.71 4.43 14.78
N ALA A 14 9.16 5.12 13.77
CA ALA A 14 7.76 4.99 13.37
C ALA A 14 7.39 3.53 13.02
N LEU A 15 8.24 2.82 12.27
CA LEU A 15 8.08 1.41 11.94
C LEU A 15 8.10 0.51 13.17
N SER A 16 9.04 0.75 14.09
CA SER A 16 9.13 -0.02 15.33
C SER A 16 7.90 0.18 16.22
N SER A 17 7.28 1.37 16.16
CA SER A 17 6.06 1.69 16.90
C SER A 17 4.76 1.24 16.20
N TYR A 18 4.82 0.85 14.92
CA TYR A 18 3.65 0.53 14.11
C TYR A 18 2.90 -0.69 14.65
N SER A 19 3.61 -1.77 14.98
CA SER A 19 3.02 -2.98 15.54
C SER A 19 2.28 -2.69 16.84
N THR A 20 2.87 -1.88 17.72
CA THR A 20 2.26 -1.42 18.97
C THR A 20 1.03 -0.55 18.69
N ARG A 21 1.07 0.30 17.66
CA ARG A 21 -0.06 1.15 17.27
C ARG A 21 -1.22 0.32 16.72
N ILE A 22 -0.96 -0.66 15.87
CA ILE A 22 -1.99 -1.60 15.37
C ILE A 22 -2.61 -2.40 16.52
N GLN A 23 -1.79 -2.88 17.47
CA GLN A 23 -2.27 -3.54 18.67
C GLN A 23 -3.15 -2.61 19.53
N SER A 24 -2.78 -1.34 19.66
CA SER A 24 -3.52 -0.35 20.46
C SER A 24 -4.92 -0.01 19.91
N LEU A 25 -5.16 -0.20 18.61
CA LEU A 25 -6.48 0.03 18.01
C LEU A 25 -7.52 -0.97 18.53
N ASN A 26 -7.08 -2.08 19.13
CA ASN A 26 -7.92 -3.11 19.74
C ASN A 26 -9.10 -3.58 18.86
N LYS A 27 -8.86 -3.62 17.54
CA LYS A 27 -9.84 -4.06 16.55
C LYS A 27 -9.69 -5.56 16.30
N PRO A 28 -10.79 -6.32 16.24
CA PRO A 28 -10.73 -7.76 16.04
C PRO A 28 -10.07 -8.08 14.69
N ASN A 29 -9.21 -9.09 14.67
CA ASN A 29 -8.52 -9.63 13.49
C ASN A 29 -7.59 -8.64 12.75
N LEU A 30 -7.47 -7.38 13.19
CA LEU A 30 -6.68 -6.38 12.48
C LEU A 30 -5.20 -6.77 12.41
N ILE A 31 -4.65 -7.34 13.49
CA ILE A 31 -3.25 -7.80 13.53
C ILE A 31 -3.00 -8.89 12.47
N SER A 32 -3.88 -9.87 12.37
CA SER A 32 -3.76 -10.96 11.39
C SER A 32 -3.96 -10.47 9.96
N LEU A 33 -4.89 -9.55 9.75
CA LEU A 33 -5.14 -8.92 8.45
C LEU A 33 -3.96 -8.05 8.00
N ASP A 34 -3.32 -7.37 8.95
CA ASP A 34 -2.16 -6.52 8.71
C ASP A 34 -0.90 -7.36 8.41
N ASP A 35 -0.69 -8.44 9.16
CA ASP A 35 0.37 -9.41 8.87
C ASP A 35 0.19 -10.04 7.47
N PHE A 36 -1.05 -10.37 7.10
CA PHE A 36 -1.34 -10.86 5.76
C PHE A 36 -0.93 -9.84 4.68
N TYR A 37 -1.33 -8.58 4.82
CA TYR A 37 -1.00 -7.54 3.84
C TYR A 37 0.50 -7.22 3.77
N CYS A 38 1.16 -7.08 4.92
CA CYS A 38 2.56 -6.64 5.00
C CYS A 38 3.55 -7.77 4.68
N ASN A 39 3.29 -9.00 5.17
CA ASN A 39 4.30 -10.07 5.17
C ASN A 39 3.95 -11.25 4.25
N GLN A 40 2.66 -11.54 4.03
CA GLN A 40 2.25 -12.74 3.28
C GLN A 40 1.88 -12.44 1.82
N LEU A 41 1.17 -11.35 1.57
CA LEU A 41 0.67 -11.01 0.24
C LEU A 41 1.80 -10.72 -0.76
N PRO A 42 2.84 -9.91 -0.44
CA PRO A 42 3.93 -9.65 -1.37
C PRO A 42 4.65 -10.92 -1.87
N PRO A 43 5.11 -11.85 -1.00
CA PRO A 43 5.78 -13.05 -1.50
C PRO A 43 4.84 -13.97 -2.31
N ILE A 44 3.54 -14.05 -1.97
CA ILE A 44 2.56 -14.82 -2.75
C ILE A 44 2.46 -14.28 -4.18
N LEU A 45 2.39 -12.95 -4.34
CA LEU A 45 2.31 -12.33 -5.68
C LEU A 45 3.60 -12.55 -6.48
N HIS A 46 4.77 -12.43 -5.83
CA HIS A 46 6.07 -12.63 -6.48
C HIS A 46 6.33 -14.08 -6.87
N GLN A 47 5.84 -15.06 -6.09
CA GLN A 47 5.95 -16.49 -6.44
C GLN A 47 5.22 -16.85 -7.74
N ARG A 48 4.25 -16.02 -8.17
CA ARG A 48 3.46 -16.22 -9.40
C ARG A 48 4.11 -15.59 -10.65
N ASN A 49 5.30 -15.00 -10.52
CA ASN A 49 6.02 -14.46 -11.68
C ASN A 49 6.33 -15.59 -12.70
N PRO A 50 6.27 -15.31 -14.02
CA PRO A 50 6.20 -13.98 -14.66
C PRO A 50 4.78 -13.39 -14.79
N ASN A 51 3.75 -14.13 -14.40
CA ASN A 51 2.34 -13.72 -14.53
C ASN A 51 1.72 -13.54 -13.14
N PRO A 52 2.11 -12.51 -12.38
CA PRO A 52 1.50 -12.25 -11.08
C PRO A 52 0.01 -11.97 -11.23
N TYR A 53 -0.77 -12.41 -10.25
CA TYR A 53 -2.21 -12.15 -10.16
C TYR A 53 -2.63 -12.21 -8.69
N ILE A 54 -3.74 -11.54 -8.38
CA ILE A 54 -4.43 -11.68 -7.09
C ILE A 54 -5.67 -12.56 -7.27
N THR A 55 -6.01 -13.36 -6.26
CA THR A 55 -7.27 -14.11 -6.24
C THR A 55 -8.40 -13.30 -5.61
N THR A 56 -9.64 -13.70 -5.85
CA THR A 56 -10.81 -13.07 -5.19
C THR A 56 -10.71 -13.17 -3.66
N THR A 57 -10.21 -14.29 -3.13
CA THR A 57 -10.04 -14.49 -1.68
C THR A 57 -8.99 -13.56 -1.07
N GLU A 58 -7.85 -13.40 -1.75
CA GLU A 58 -6.79 -12.47 -1.35
C GLU A 58 -7.28 -11.01 -1.43
N LEU A 59 -8.02 -10.67 -2.48
CA LEU A 59 -8.61 -9.35 -2.66
C LEU A 59 -9.68 -9.03 -1.58
N SER A 60 -10.54 -9.99 -1.24
CA SER A 60 -11.49 -9.87 -0.13
C SER A 60 -10.77 -9.66 1.20
N THR A 61 -9.66 -10.37 1.44
CA THR A 61 -8.86 -10.24 2.67
C THR A 61 -8.19 -8.87 2.76
N LEU A 62 -7.63 -8.37 1.67
CA LEU A 62 -7.09 -7.01 1.57
C LEU A 62 -8.19 -5.96 1.80
N MET A 63 -9.37 -6.14 1.22
CA MET A 63 -10.50 -5.24 1.45
C MET A 63 -10.94 -5.25 2.91
N GLN A 64 -10.96 -6.42 3.55
CA GLN A 64 -11.28 -6.55 4.96
C GLN A 64 -10.23 -5.85 5.84
N TRP A 65 -8.94 -6.00 5.54
CA TRP A 65 -7.86 -5.23 6.19
C TRP A 65 -8.11 -3.72 6.10
N LYS A 66 -8.39 -3.21 4.89
CA LYS A 66 -8.65 -1.79 4.65
C LYS A 66 -9.89 -1.27 5.38
N LEU A 67 -11.00 -2.00 5.33
CA LEU A 67 -12.25 -1.63 6.00
C LEU A 67 -12.17 -1.72 7.53
N THR A 68 -11.36 -2.63 8.06
CA THR A 68 -11.13 -2.76 9.51
C THR A 68 -10.35 -1.55 10.02
N ARG A 69 -9.42 -1.00 9.25
CA ARG A 69 -8.66 0.19 9.61
C ARG A 69 -9.48 1.47 9.60
N GLY A 70 -10.24 1.71 8.53
CA GLY A 70 -11.05 2.91 8.35
C GLY A 70 -12.52 2.74 8.74
N LYS A 71 -13.41 3.36 7.94
CA LYS A 71 -14.86 3.25 8.08
C LYS A 71 -15.37 1.89 7.57
N TRP A 72 -15.96 1.10 8.46
CA TRP A 72 -16.56 -0.19 8.12
C TRP A 72 -17.73 -0.03 7.12
N ARG A 73 -17.59 -0.64 5.94
CA ARG A 73 -18.62 -0.63 4.87
C ARG A 73 -18.80 -2.04 4.30
N PRO A 74 -19.66 -2.89 4.90
CA PRO A 74 -19.74 -4.32 4.55
C PRO A 74 -20.21 -4.55 3.11
N ARG A 75 -21.06 -3.66 2.58
CA ARG A 75 -21.52 -3.72 1.18
C ARG A 75 -20.38 -3.73 0.16
N LEU A 76 -19.24 -3.14 0.49
CA LEU A 76 -18.08 -3.14 -0.40
C LEU A 76 -17.41 -4.51 -0.47
N LEU A 77 -17.37 -5.22 0.65
CA LEU A 77 -16.85 -6.59 0.74
C LEU A 77 -17.74 -7.58 -0.03
N ASP A 78 -19.06 -7.38 0.00
CA ASP A 78 -20.02 -8.19 -0.76
C ASP A 78 -19.77 -8.08 -2.27
N PHE A 79 -19.43 -6.88 -2.77
CA PHE A 79 -19.10 -6.70 -4.19
C PHE A 79 -17.84 -7.47 -4.57
N VAL A 80 -16.78 -7.37 -3.77
CA VAL A 80 -15.52 -8.07 -4.06
C VAL A 80 -15.71 -9.58 -3.99
N SER A 81 -16.43 -10.08 -2.99
CA SER A 81 -16.63 -11.52 -2.80
C SER A 81 -17.51 -12.17 -3.87
N SER A 82 -18.29 -11.37 -4.60
CA SER A 82 -19.11 -11.82 -5.74
C SER A 82 -18.42 -11.62 -7.10
N LEU A 83 -17.18 -11.14 -7.14
CA LEU A 83 -16.41 -11.01 -8.37
C LEU A 83 -15.98 -12.38 -8.89
N ASP A 84 -16.08 -12.54 -10.20
CA ASP A 84 -15.58 -13.72 -10.89
C ASP A 84 -14.06 -13.83 -10.78
N GLU A 85 -13.57 -15.01 -10.43
CA GLU A 85 -12.14 -15.24 -10.18
C GLU A 85 -11.30 -15.08 -11.46
N ALA A 86 -11.84 -15.46 -12.63
CA ALA A 86 -11.13 -15.29 -13.89
C ALA A 86 -11.01 -13.81 -14.27
N LEU A 87 -12.04 -13.01 -14.00
CA LEU A 87 -12.00 -11.56 -14.17
C LEU A 87 -10.97 -10.91 -13.23
N VAL A 88 -10.94 -11.28 -11.95
CA VAL A 88 -9.96 -10.73 -10.98
C VAL A 88 -8.52 -11.08 -11.37
N LYS A 89 -8.26 -12.32 -11.78
CA LYS A 89 -6.93 -12.74 -12.22
C LYS A 89 -6.48 -12.00 -13.48
N SER A 90 -7.35 -11.93 -14.50
CA SER A 90 -7.00 -11.28 -15.77
C SER A 90 -6.77 -9.77 -15.64
N THR A 91 -7.60 -9.08 -14.86
CA THR A 91 -7.46 -7.63 -14.59
C THR A 91 -6.21 -7.33 -13.76
N SER A 92 -5.96 -8.09 -12.69
CA SER A 92 -4.75 -7.90 -11.87
C SER A 92 -3.47 -8.19 -12.64
N GLN A 93 -3.44 -9.23 -13.48
CA GLN A 93 -2.30 -9.52 -14.33
C GLN A 93 -2.00 -8.37 -15.31
N LYS A 94 -3.03 -7.82 -15.97
CA LYS A 94 -2.89 -6.63 -16.84
C LYS A 94 -2.39 -5.41 -16.09
N ALA A 95 -2.87 -5.21 -14.86
CA ALA A 95 -2.44 -4.11 -14.01
C ALA A 95 -0.96 -4.21 -13.65
N PHE A 96 -0.50 -5.39 -13.22
CA PHE A 96 0.91 -5.62 -12.91
C PHE A 96 1.81 -5.50 -14.15
N GLN A 97 1.35 -5.97 -15.32
CA GLN A 97 2.06 -5.79 -16.59
C GLN A 97 2.12 -4.33 -17.06
N SER A 98 1.23 -3.47 -16.58
CA SER A 98 1.21 -2.05 -16.93
C SER A 98 2.26 -1.24 -16.14
N LEU A 99 2.88 -1.82 -15.11
CA LEU A 99 3.97 -1.17 -14.39
C LEU A 99 5.20 -0.98 -15.32
N PRO A 100 5.91 0.17 -15.23
CA PRO A 100 5.85 1.18 -14.17
C PRO A 100 4.76 2.26 -14.31
N ASP A 101 3.84 2.17 -15.27
CA ASP A 101 2.74 3.13 -15.42
C ASP A 101 1.62 2.85 -14.39
N VAL A 102 1.72 3.51 -13.23
CA VAL A 102 0.77 3.39 -12.11
C VAL A 102 -0.63 3.86 -12.50
N SER A 103 -0.75 4.93 -13.28
CA SER A 103 -2.06 5.47 -13.68
C SER A 103 -2.82 4.45 -14.52
N LYS A 104 -2.12 3.81 -15.46
CA LYS A 104 -2.67 2.74 -16.28
C LYS A 104 -3.00 1.51 -15.44
N ALA A 105 -2.10 1.08 -14.55
CA ALA A 105 -2.31 -0.06 -13.67
C ALA A 105 -3.53 0.12 -12.74
N VAL A 106 -3.72 1.33 -12.19
CA VAL A 106 -4.93 1.68 -11.41
C VAL A 106 -6.17 1.60 -12.28
N SER A 107 -6.13 2.13 -13.51
CA SER A 107 -7.29 2.10 -14.40
C SER A 107 -7.77 0.68 -14.70
N GLU A 108 -6.85 -0.27 -14.90
CA GLU A 108 -7.16 -1.70 -15.13
C GLU A 108 -7.85 -2.33 -13.91
N LEU A 109 -7.41 -2.01 -12.69
CA LEU A 109 -8.00 -2.54 -11.45
C LEU A 109 -9.35 -1.89 -11.11
N THR A 110 -9.55 -0.61 -11.45
CA THR A 110 -10.81 0.10 -11.18
C THR A 110 -12.00 -0.37 -12.03
N VAL A 111 -11.76 -1.24 -13.02
CA VAL A 111 -12.83 -1.94 -13.75
C VAL A 111 -13.57 -2.92 -12.84
N LEU A 112 -12.92 -3.44 -11.80
CA LEU A 112 -13.54 -4.35 -10.84
C LEU A 112 -14.53 -3.62 -9.93
N LYS A 113 -15.75 -4.15 -9.85
CA LYS A 113 -16.80 -3.57 -9.01
C LYS A 113 -16.39 -3.61 -7.53
N GLY A 114 -16.40 -2.44 -6.89
CA GLY A 114 -15.98 -2.29 -5.49
C GLY A 114 -14.48 -2.07 -5.29
N VAL A 115 -13.67 -2.10 -6.36
CA VAL A 115 -12.26 -1.70 -6.32
C VAL A 115 -12.15 -0.25 -6.81
N GLY A 116 -11.94 0.67 -5.87
CA GLY A 116 -11.64 2.07 -6.21
C GLY A 116 -10.13 2.31 -6.39
N PRO A 117 -9.72 3.53 -6.81
CA PRO A 117 -8.31 3.91 -6.96
C PRO A 117 -7.48 3.63 -5.71
N ALA A 118 -8.07 3.85 -4.53
CA ALA A 118 -7.40 3.61 -3.25
C ALA A 118 -7.23 2.12 -2.91
N THR A 119 -8.02 1.21 -3.48
CA THR A 119 -7.85 -0.23 -3.27
C THR A 119 -6.93 -0.79 -4.35
N ALA A 120 -7.06 -0.29 -5.58
CA ALA A 120 -6.12 -0.56 -6.65
C ALA A 120 -4.69 -0.19 -6.26
N SER A 121 -4.48 0.99 -5.68
CA SER A 121 -3.18 1.42 -5.17
C SER A 121 -2.62 0.47 -4.11
N ALA A 122 -3.44 -0.05 -3.19
CA ALA A 122 -3.01 -1.04 -2.18
C ALA A 122 -2.48 -2.33 -2.83
N ILE A 123 -3.19 -2.82 -3.85
CA ILE A 123 -2.80 -4.05 -4.58
C ILE A 123 -1.47 -3.83 -5.30
N LEU A 124 -1.33 -2.70 -5.99
CA LEU A 124 -0.11 -2.36 -6.71
C LEU A 124 1.06 -2.16 -5.75
N ALA A 125 0.81 -1.54 -4.61
CA ALA A 125 1.82 -1.28 -3.61
C ALA A 125 2.26 -2.61 -2.94
N ALA A 126 1.35 -3.56 -2.69
CA ALA A 126 1.72 -4.90 -2.22
C ALA A 126 2.59 -5.69 -3.22
N TYR A 127 2.40 -5.48 -4.53
CA TYR A 127 3.21 -6.15 -5.56
C TYR A 127 4.53 -5.44 -5.85
N ALA A 128 4.48 -4.13 -6.08
CA ALA A 128 5.61 -3.30 -6.46
C ALA A 128 5.67 -2.08 -5.53
N PRO A 129 6.08 -2.27 -4.26
CA PRO A 129 6.21 -1.18 -3.28
C PRO A 129 7.16 -0.08 -3.79
N ASP A 130 8.12 -0.45 -4.64
CA ASP A 130 9.12 0.44 -5.23
C ASP A 130 8.54 1.39 -6.30
N LEU A 131 7.42 1.03 -6.92
CA LEU A 131 6.88 1.73 -8.11
C LEU A 131 5.52 2.39 -7.84
N ALA A 132 4.70 1.83 -6.95
CA ALA A 132 3.33 2.28 -6.73
C ALA A 132 3.15 2.90 -5.34
N PRO A 133 3.08 4.23 -5.21
CA PRO A 133 2.73 4.85 -3.95
C PRO A 133 1.28 4.50 -3.57
N PHE A 134 1.08 4.06 -2.33
CA PHE A 134 -0.24 3.78 -1.79
C PHE A 134 -1.04 5.08 -1.63
N MET A 135 -2.16 5.20 -2.36
CA MET A 135 -3.13 6.28 -2.20
C MET A 135 -4.22 5.82 -1.23
N SER A 136 -4.20 6.29 0.01
CA SER A 136 -5.31 6.11 0.96
C SER A 136 -6.38 7.19 0.74
N ASP A 137 -7.66 6.79 0.77
CA ASP A 137 -8.83 7.66 0.55
C ASP A 137 -9.10 8.65 1.71
N GLU A 138 -8.30 8.64 2.78
CA GLU A 138 -8.50 9.53 3.95
C GLU A 138 -7.79 10.90 3.85
N GLU A 139 -7.20 11.27 2.71
CA GLU A 139 -6.45 12.54 2.57
C GLU A 139 -7.24 13.72 1.95
N LEU A 140 -8.53 13.87 2.25
CA LEU A 140 -9.26 15.10 1.93
C LEU A 140 -10.22 15.52 3.05
N SER A 141 -9.66 16.12 4.11
CA SER A 141 -10.19 17.32 4.81
C SER A 141 -9.79 17.31 6.28
N SER A 142 -8.84 18.15 6.67
CA SER A 142 -9.03 19.20 7.68
C SER A 142 -7.69 19.77 8.11
N GLU A 143 -7.70 21.08 8.27
CA GLU A 143 -6.56 21.91 8.66
C GLU A 143 -6.18 21.62 10.12
N GLY A 144 -4.88 21.54 10.40
CA GLY A 144 -4.34 21.52 11.77
C GLY A 144 -3.89 20.15 12.26
N ASP A 145 -2.57 19.95 12.31
CA ASP A 145 -1.80 18.94 13.05
C ASP A 145 -2.55 17.69 13.53
N THR A 146 -2.42 16.57 12.82
CA THR A 146 -2.57 15.21 13.37
C THR A 146 -1.84 14.21 12.48
N PHE A 147 -0.87 13.50 13.05
CA PHE A 147 -0.16 12.40 12.41
C PHE A 147 -1.13 11.23 12.19
N THR A 148 -1.46 10.95 10.93
CA THR A 148 -2.46 9.95 10.53
C THR A 148 -1.82 8.56 10.43
N PRO A 149 -2.58 7.47 10.55
CA PRO A 149 -2.08 6.12 10.25
C PRO A 149 -1.46 6.02 8.83
N SER A 150 -1.90 6.86 7.89
CA SER A 150 -1.33 7.00 6.54
C SER A 150 0.11 7.53 6.52
N ASP A 151 0.54 8.30 7.52
CA ASP A 151 1.91 8.83 7.61
C ASP A 151 2.93 7.73 7.98
N VAL A 152 2.51 6.75 8.80
CA VAL A 152 3.29 5.55 9.11
C VAL A 152 3.31 4.59 7.94
N GLU A 153 2.24 4.53 7.15
CA GLU A 153 2.26 3.78 5.90
C GLU A 153 3.22 4.43 4.92
N ARG A 154 3.16 5.76 4.71
CA ARG A 154 4.15 6.50 3.90
C ARG A 154 5.58 6.22 4.37
N ALA A 155 5.80 5.97 5.66
CA ALA A 155 7.08 5.49 6.22
C ALA A 155 7.46 4.07 5.79
N LEU A 156 6.55 3.11 5.93
CA LEU A 156 6.68 1.74 5.43
C LEU A 156 7.05 1.74 3.95
N TRP A 157 6.32 2.54 3.15
CA TRP A 157 6.54 2.68 1.71
C TRP A 157 7.90 3.31 1.40
N SER A 158 8.28 4.38 2.11
CA SER A 158 9.57 5.05 1.88
C SER A 158 10.77 4.20 2.28
N VAL A 159 10.66 3.33 3.30
CA VAL A 159 11.76 2.43 3.72
C VAL A 159 11.87 1.20 2.81
N ALA A 160 10.75 0.65 2.34
CA ALA A 160 10.77 -0.41 1.32
C ALA A 160 11.48 0.08 0.04
N VAL A 161 11.13 1.29 -0.44
CA VAL A 161 11.76 1.96 -1.59
C VAL A 161 13.22 2.37 -1.28
N GLY A 162 13.47 2.84 -0.06
CA GLY A 162 14.76 3.36 0.39
C GLY A 162 15.86 2.30 0.59
N ALA A 163 15.50 1.02 0.66
CA ALA A 163 16.46 -0.07 0.82
C ALA A 163 17.27 -0.39 -0.46
N LYS A 164 16.93 0.19 -1.63
CA LYS A 164 17.66 -0.03 -2.89
C LYS A 164 18.07 1.20 -3.68
N ILE A 165 18.02 2.40 -3.09
CA ILE A 165 18.65 3.57 -3.71
C ILE A 165 20.12 3.56 -3.33
N ASN A 166 20.97 3.06 -4.25
CA ASN A 166 22.41 3.28 -4.16
C ASN A 166 22.68 4.78 -3.91
N PRO A 167 23.52 5.16 -2.93
CA PRO A 167 23.75 6.55 -2.61
C PRO A 167 24.46 7.23 -3.78
N CYS A 168 23.71 8.03 -4.54
CA CYS A 168 24.32 8.85 -5.59
C CYS A 168 25.18 9.92 -4.89
N LYS A 169 26.48 9.80 -5.09
CA LYS A 169 27.53 10.57 -4.42
C LYS A 169 27.27 12.07 -4.53
N THR A 170 27.15 12.74 -3.38
CA THR A 170 27.18 14.20 -3.29
C THR A 170 28.57 14.69 -3.72
N SER A 171 28.66 15.23 -4.94
CA SER A 171 29.86 15.94 -5.39
C SER A 171 29.96 17.26 -4.64
N LYS A 172 30.93 17.34 -3.72
CA LYS A 172 31.37 18.57 -3.06
C LYS A 172 31.78 19.62 -4.11
N ARG A 173 30.94 20.63 -4.35
CA ARG A 173 31.35 21.82 -5.08
C ARG A 173 31.91 22.84 -4.09
N LYS A 174 33.24 22.82 -3.90
CA LYS A 174 34.01 23.92 -3.30
C LYS A 174 33.72 25.21 -4.08
N ARG A 175 33.11 26.21 -3.43
CA ARG A 175 33.21 27.61 -3.86
C ARG A 175 34.36 28.24 -3.06
N LYS A 176 35.47 28.49 -3.76
CA LYS A 176 36.49 29.46 -3.32
C LYS A 176 35.84 30.84 -3.36
N SER A 177 36.03 31.61 -2.30
CA SER A 177 36.18 33.06 -2.35
C SER A 177 37.42 33.43 -1.57
#